data_AF-A0A081K8H9-F1
#
_entry.id   AF-A0A081K8H9-F1
#
_cell.length_a   1.000
_cell.length_b   1.000
_cell.length_c   1.000
_cell.angle_alpha   90.00
_cell.angle_beta   90.00
_cell.angle_gamma   90.00
#
_symmetry.space_group_name_H-M   'P 1'
#
loop_
_entity.id
_entity.type
_entity.pdbx_description
1 polymer ?
#
loop_
_entity_poly.entity_id
_entity_poly.type
_entity_poly.pdbx_seq_one_letter_code
_entity_poly.pdbx_strand_id
1 'polypeptide(L)'
;MGALILPCSSIDELLNSQSAALQQWFSSGGHKIDGLLVRKFPSWLEPEQFIKAGAGVRFDTACFRLMMCSKRDIWRVSVEMVFHTEPRTMEDGSKAGPGILFCVVDDEGKSVPVDYYAVTVPPSVESITPQQWCSYWFRKLAKSHHLNRIFAYKEFETEID
;
A
#
# COMPACT_ATOMS: atom_id res chain seq x y z
N MET A 1 -14.54 -30.08 -15.00
CA MET A 1 -13.33 -29.42 -15.53
C MET A 1 -12.80 -28.48 -14.46
N GLY A 2 -11.80 -28.92 -13.70
CA GLY A 2 -11.16 -28.10 -12.68
C GLY A 2 -10.05 -27.29 -13.34
N ALA A 3 -10.16 -25.95 -13.29
CA ALA A 3 -9.06 -25.09 -13.71
C ALA A 3 -7.91 -25.29 -12.73
N LEU A 4 -6.82 -25.88 -13.22
CA LEU A 4 -5.53 -25.88 -12.53
C LEU A 4 -5.06 -24.42 -12.47
N ILE A 5 -5.13 -23.82 -11.28
CA ILE A 5 -4.53 -22.52 -11.02
C ILE A 5 -3.01 -22.77 -11.05
N LEU A 6 -2.35 -22.29 -12.10
CA LEU A 6 -0.89 -22.36 -12.20
C LEU A 6 -0.27 -21.47 -11.12
N PRO A 7 0.81 -21.92 -10.44
CA PRO A 7 1.58 -21.04 -9.56
C PRO A 7 2.07 -19.83 -10.35
N CYS A 8 1.97 -18.62 -9.78
CA CYS A 8 2.51 -17.41 -10.39
C CYS A 8 3.99 -17.64 -10.73
N SER A 9 4.32 -17.64 -12.02
CA SER A 9 5.63 -18.03 -12.53
C SER A 9 6.64 -16.89 -12.49
N SER A 10 6.18 -15.65 -12.26
CA SER A 10 7.00 -14.45 -12.11
C SER A 10 6.47 -13.48 -11.03
N ILE A 11 7.34 -12.59 -10.55
CA ILE A 11 6.96 -11.51 -9.62
C ILE A 11 5.94 -10.56 -10.27
N ASP A 12 6.04 -10.35 -11.58
CA ASP A 12 5.13 -9.48 -12.33
C ASP A 12 3.72 -10.07 -12.38
N GLU A 13 3.60 -11.37 -12.66
CA GLU A 13 2.32 -12.09 -12.58
C GLU A 13 1.72 -12.03 -11.19
N LEU A 14 2.56 -12.17 -10.15
CA LEU A 14 2.10 -12.03 -8.77
C LEU A 14 1.57 -10.62 -8.49
N LEU A 15 2.33 -9.58 -8.84
CA LEU A 15 1.92 -8.19 -8.61
C LEU A 15 0.64 -7.85 -9.35
N ASN A 16 0.50 -8.31 -10.61
CA ASN A 16 -0.72 -8.13 -11.40
C ASN A 16 -1.92 -8.90 -10.81
N SER A 17 -1.70 -10.12 -10.31
CA SER A 17 -2.74 -10.91 -9.65
C SER A 17 -3.22 -10.22 -8.36
N GLN A 18 -2.29 -9.71 -7.55
CA GLN A 18 -2.60 -9.00 -6.32
C GLN A 18 -3.26 -7.64 -6.60
N SER A 19 -2.80 -6.89 -7.61
CA SER A 19 -3.42 -5.61 -8.00
C SER A 19 -4.86 -5.83 -8.47
N ALA A 20 -5.12 -6.86 -9.28
CA ALA A 20 -6.46 -7.23 -9.73
C ALA A 20 -7.37 -7.66 -8.57
N ALA A 21 -6.86 -8.46 -7.63
CA ALA A 21 -7.60 -8.86 -6.43
C ALA A 21 -7.96 -7.65 -5.54
N LEU A 22 -7.01 -6.72 -5.36
CA LEU A 22 -7.28 -5.45 -4.66
C LEU A 22 -8.32 -4.62 -5.41
N GLN A 23 -8.21 -4.47 -6.73
CA GLN A 23 -9.19 -3.72 -7.53
C GLN A 23 -10.62 -4.23 -7.31
N GLN A 24 -10.81 -5.56 -7.33
CA GLN A 24 -12.10 -6.18 -7.07
C GLN A 24 -12.58 -5.89 -5.64
N TRP A 25 -11.69 -5.97 -4.67
CA TRP A 25 -11.99 -5.71 -3.26
C TRP A 25 -12.38 -4.25 -2.97
N PHE A 26 -11.72 -3.28 -3.61
CA PHE A 26 -12.15 -1.87 -3.57
C PHE A 26 -13.53 -1.70 -4.20
N SER A 27 -13.78 -2.39 -5.32
CA SER A 27 -15.06 -2.32 -6.03
C SER A 27 -16.22 -2.95 -5.24
N SER A 28 -15.95 -3.89 -4.32
CA SER A 28 -16.95 -4.44 -3.40
C SER A 28 -17.22 -3.55 -2.17
N GLY A 29 -16.73 -2.31 -2.18
CA GLY A 29 -16.94 -1.31 -1.13
C GLY A 29 -15.74 -1.10 -0.19
N GLY A 30 -14.71 -1.95 -0.28
CA GLY A 30 -13.57 -1.91 0.64
C GLY A 30 -13.97 -2.20 2.09
N HIS A 31 -13.07 -2.80 2.86
CA HIS A 31 -13.27 -2.91 4.30
C HIS A 31 -12.12 -2.23 5.03
N LYS A 32 -12.46 -1.56 6.13
CA LYS A 32 -11.49 -1.04 7.07
C LYS A 32 -10.52 -2.15 7.47
N ILE A 33 -9.23 -1.86 7.48
CA ILE A 33 -8.18 -2.78 7.94
C ILE A 33 -7.68 -2.29 9.29
N ASP A 34 -8.16 -2.94 10.35
CA ASP A 34 -7.75 -2.67 11.74
C ASP A 34 -6.46 -3.40 12.15
N GLY A 35 -5.94 -3.05 13.33
CA GLY A 35 -4.85 -3.78 13.97
C GLY A 35 -3.46 -3.44 13.43
N LEU A 36 -3.28 -2.25 12.86
CA LEU A 36 -1.97 -1.68 12.59
C LEU A 36 -1.46 -0.91 13.82
N LEU A 37 -0.14 -0.88 13.96
CA LEU A 37 0.55 -0.10 14.98
C LEU A 37 1.64 0.71 14.30
N VAL A 38 1.48 2.03 14.30
CA VAL A 38 2.46 2.96 13.73
C VAL A 38 3.07 3.76 14.88
N ARG A 39 4.36 3.54 15.18
CA ARG A 39 5.06 4.20 16.31
C ARG A 39 4.34 4.11 17.66
N LYS A 40 3.75 2.95 17.97
CA LYS A 40 2.95 2.67 19.17
C LYS A 40 1.57 3.34 19.20
N PHE A 41 1.17 4.04 18.16
CA PHE A 41 -0.19 4.54 17.99
C PHE A 41 -1.05 3.45 17.34
N PRO A 42 -2.23 3.14 17.91
CA PRO A 42 -3.24 2.35 17.21
C PRO A 42 -3.60 3.00 15.89
N SER A 43 -3.64 2.21 14.83
CA SER A 43 -3.89 2.71 13.48
C SER A 43 -4.74 1.72 12.68
N TRP A 44 -5.42 2.25 11.68
CA TRP A 44 -6.18 1.47 10.70
C TRP A 44 -6.08 2.10 9.32
N LEU A 45 -6.44 1.32 8.29
CA LEU A 45 -6.56 1.80 6.92
C LEU A 45 -8.02 1.87 6.53
N GLU A 46 -8.37 2.96 5.86
CA GLU A 46 -9.63 3.08 5.15
C GLU A 46 -9.33 3.09 3.66
N PRO A 47 -9.84 2.10 2.89
CA PRO A 47 -9.74 2.12 1.43
C PRO A 47 -10.42 3.37 0.88
N GLU A 48 -9.72 4.15 0.07
CA GLU A 48 -10.28 5.36 -0.53
C GLU A 48 -10.66 5.12 -1.99
N GLN A 49 -9.67 4.74 -2.81
CA GLN A 49 -9.89 4.45 -4.23
C GLN A 49 -8.80 3.55 -4.80
N PHE A 50 -9.12 2.91 -5.93
CA PHE A 50 -8.15 2.19 -6.75
C PHE A 50 -8.04 2.86 -8.12
N ILE A 51 -6.82 3.22 -8.51
CA ILE A 51 -6.52 3.86 -9.79
C ILE A 51 -5.81 2.84 -10.68
N LYS A 52 -6.44 2.49 -11.80
CA LYS A 52 -5.86 1.58 -12.78
C LYS A 52 -4.84 2.29 -13.66
N ALA A 53 -3.75 1.60 -14.01
CA ALA A 53 -2.79 2.08 -14.99
C ALA A 53 -3.49 2.54 -16.29
N GLY A 54 -3.02 3.66 -16.85
CA GLY A 54 -3.59 4.27 -18.06
C GLY A 54 -4.49 5.49 -17.79
N ALA A 55 -4.95 5.71 -16.55
CA ALA A 55 -5.70 6.91 -16.15
C ALA A 55 -4.77 8.09 -15.77
N GLY A 56 -3.70 8.32 -16.54
CA GLY A 56 -2.65 9.31 -16.22
C GLY A 56 -1.59 8.80 -15.23
N VAL A 57 -1.77 7.60 -14.66
CA VAL A 57 -0.77 6.90 -13.84
C VAL A 57 -0.17 5.72 -14.62
N ARG A 58 1.12 5.47 -14.39
CA ARG A 58 1.88 4.41 -15.10
C ARG A 58 1.59 3.01 -14.57
N PHE A 59 1.30 2.89 -13.29
CA PHE A 59 1.11 1.62 -12.58
C PHE A 59 -0.23 1.65 -11.85
N ASP A 60 -0.73 0.45 -11.50
CA ASP A 60 -1.89 0.34 -10.63
C ASP A 60 -1.56 0.90 -9.24
N THR A 61 -2.47 1.68 -8.69
CA THR A 61 -2.30 2.37 -7.41
C THR A 61 -3.52 2.16 -6.53
N ALA A 62 -3.31 1.66 -5.32
CA ALA A 62 -4.33 1.60 -4.28
C ALA A 62 -4.12 2.74 -3.28
N CYS A 63 -5.11 3.60 -3.13
CA CYS A 63 -5.09 4.74 -2.21
C CYS A 63 -5.80 4.38 -0.90
N PHE A 64 -5.17 4.70 0.22
CA PHE A 64 -5.70 4.47 1.56
C PHE A 64 -5.58 5.74 2.40
N ARG A 65 -6.55 5.95 3.28
CA ARG A 65 -6.38 6.85 4.41
C ARG A 65 -5.80 6.05 5.57
N LEU A 66 -4.57 6.38 5.96
CA LEU A 66 -3.94 5.87 7.18
C LEU A 66 -4.42 6.72 8.36
N MET A 67 -5.26 6.11 9.18
CA MET A 67 -5.86 6.74 10.35
C MET A 67 -5.06 6.36 11.60
N MET A 68 -4.77 7.33 12.46
CA MET A 68 -3.90 7.15 13.62
C MET A 68 -4.47 7.88 14.84
N CYS A 69 -4.64 7.14 15.94
CA CYS A 69 -5.03 7.74 17.21
C CYS A 69 -3.81 8.24 17.97
N SER A 70 -3.74 9.54 18.25
CA SER A 70 -2.74 10.15 19.13
C SER A 70 -3.44 10.86 20.28
N LYS A 71 -3.44 10.22 21.46
CA LYS A 71 -4.15 10.69 22.67
C LYS A 71 -5.66 10.82 22.39
N ARG A 72 -6.16 12.06 22.31
CA ARG A 72 -7.56 12.37 22.00
C ARG A 72 -7.78 12.74 20.54
N ASP A 73 -6.73 12.80 19.73
CA ASP A 73 -6.86 13.25 18.34
C ASP A 73 -6.76 12.06 17.39
N ILE A 74 -7.62 12.03 16.38
CA ILE A 74 -7.48 11.17 15.22
C ILE A 74 -6.84 11.99 14.11
N TRP A 75 -5.71 11.49 13.61
CA TRP A 75 -4.99 12.05 12.47
C TRP A 75 -5.17 11.14 11.27
N ARG A 76 -5.26 11.74 10.09
CA ARG A 76 -5.29 11.02 8.81
C ARG A 76 -4.09 11.40 7.95
N VAL A 77 -3.64 10.46 7.11
CA VAL A 77 -2.69 10.71 6.02
C VAL A 77 -3.12 9.89 4.82
N SER A 78 -3.18 10.50 3.63
CA SER A 78 -3.41 9.77 2.39
C SER A 78 -2.13 9.11 1.90
N VAL A 79 -2.16 7.79 1.75
CA VAL A 79 -1.03 6.95 1.36
C VAL A 79 -1.40 6.12 0.16
N GLU A 80 -0.54 6.16 -0.86
CA GLU A 80 -0.65 5.36 -2.06
C GLU A 80 0.26 4.15 -1.98
N MET A 81 -0.28 3.00 -2.35
CA MET A 81 0.43 1.75 -2.60
C MET A 81 0.45 1.50 -4.10
N VAL A 82 1.61 1.70 -4.72
CA VAL A 82 1.80 1.59 -6.17
C VAL A 82 2.45 0.24 -6.50
N PHE A 83 1.82 -0.51 -7.40
CA PHE A 83 2.25 -1.83 -7.87
C PHE A 83 3.26 -1.68 -9.01
N HIS A 84 4.54 -1.56 -8.67
CA HIS A 84 5.60 -1.28 -9.63
C HIS A 84 6.13 -2.59 -10.23
N THR A 85 5.65 -2.94 -11.43
CA THR A 85 6.02 -4.18 -12.14
C THR A 85 7.36 -4.10 -12.87
N GLU A 86 7.97 -2.92 -12.96
CA GLU A 86 9.27 -2.75 -13.61
C GLU A 86 10.42 -2.62 -12.59
N PRO A 87 11.67 -2.98 -12.96
CA PRO A 87 12.83 -2.65 -12.15
C PRO A 87 13.00 -1.14 -11.97
N ARG A 88 13.42 -0.72 -10.78
CA ARG A 88 13.60 0.69 -10.42
C ARG A 88 15.04 0.97 -10.02
N THR A 89 15.57 2.12 -10.47
CA THR A 89 16.82 2.67 -9.94
C THR A 89 16.54 3.43 -8.64
N MET A 90 17.24 3.05 -7.58
CA MET A 90 17.13 3.65 -6.24
C MET A 90 18.05 4.88 -6.13
N GLU A 91 17.90 5.66 -5.04
CA GLU A 91 18.68 6.89 -4.81
C GLU A 91 20.20 6.63 -4.72
N ASP A 92 20.61 5.43 -4.29
CA ASP A 92 22.01 5.00 -4.21
C ASP A 92 22.57 4.48 -5.55
N GLY A 93 21.78 4.54 -6.63
CA GLY A 93 22.13 4.04 -7.96
C GLY A 93 21.97 2.52 -8.12
N SER A 94 21.59 1.79 -7.07
CA SER A 94 21.29 0.36 -7.16
C SER A 94 20.00 0.12 -7.94
N LYS A 95 19.86 -1.10 -8.50
CA LYS A 95 18.62 -1.54 -9.14
C LYS A 95 17.85 -2.43 -8.19
N ALA A 96 16.61 -2.07 -7.91
CA ALA A 96 15.65 -2.92 -7.22
C ALA A 96 14.72 -3.58 -8.25
N GLY A 97 14.41 -4.86 -8.05
CA GLY A 97 13.41 -5.57 -8.86
C GLY A 97 11.99 -5.03 -8.64
N PRO A 98 10.99 -5.60 -9.32
CA PRO A 98 9.58 -5.24 -9.17
C PRO A 98 9.12 -5.29 -7.70
N GLY A 99 8.17 -4.43 -7.33
CA GLY A 99 7.97 -4.05 -5.94
C GLY A 99 6.73 -3.24 -5.64
N ILE A 100 6.62 -2.86 -4.37
CA ILE A 100 5.61 -1.93 -3.87
C ILE A 100 6.30 -0.60 -3.56
N LEU A 101 5.87 0.46 -4.22
CA LEU A 101 6.23 1.84 -3.90
C LEU A 101 5.15 2.43 -3.00
N PHE A 102 5.55 2.99 -1.87
CA PHE A 102 4.69 3.83 -1.06
C PHE A 102 4.92 5.31 -1.36
N CYS A 103 3.83 6.02 -1.61
CA CYS A 103 3.82 7.48 -1.70
C CYS A 103 2.85 8.04 -0.66
N VAL A 104 3.09 9.27 -0.22
CA VAL A 104 2.07 10.08 0.46
C VAL A 104 1.52 11.08 -0.54
N VAL A 105 0.25 11.44 -0.41
CA VAL A 105 -0.36 12.51 -1.20
C VAL A 105 -0.21 13.81 -0.41
N ASP A 106 0.42 14.81 -0.99
CA ASP A 106 0.54 16.14 -0.37
C ASP A 106 -0.75 16.96 -0.49
N ASP A 107 -0.73 18.17 0.06
CA ASP A 107 -1.84 19.12 0.07
C ASP A 107 -2.23 19.63 -1.32
N GLU A 108 -1.32 19.53 -2.30
CA GLU A 108 -1.58 19.82 -3.72
C GLU A 108 -2.13 18.61 -4.48
N GLY A 109 -2.30 17.46 -3.81
CA GLY A 109 -2.77 16.21 -4.42
C GLY A 109 -1.68 15.46 -5.17
N LYS A 110 -0.40 15.78 -4.94
CA LYS A 110 0.74 15.20 -5.63
C LYS A 110 1.37 14.06 -4.82
N SER A 111 1.69 12.98 -5.52
CA SER A 111 2.35 11.81 -4.93
C SER A 111 3.83 12.08 -4.62
N VAL A 112 4.20 12.01 -3.34
CA VAL A 112 5.57 12.13 -2.84
C VAL A 112 6.09 10.75 -2.40
N PRO A 113 7.15 10.21 -3.03
CA PRO A 113 7.71 8.91 -2.66
C PRO A 113 8.22 8.85 -1.22
N VAL A 114 7.85 7.79 -0.50
CA VAL A 114 8.26 7.52 0.88
C VAL A 114 9.29 6.40 0.93
N ASP A 115 8.93 5.21 0.47
CA ASP A 115 9.78 4.03 0.53
C ASP A 115 9.42 3.02 -0.56
N TYR A 116 10.38 2.17 -0.92
CA TYR A 116 10.22 1.14 -1.94
C TYR A 116 10.64 -0.22 -1.42
N TYR A 117 9.81 -1.23 -1.66
CA TYR A 117 10.10 -2.60 -1.29
C TYR A 117 10.00 -3.53 -2.49
N ALA A 118 11.14 -4.11 -2.88
CA ALA A 118 11.13 -5.21 -3.84
C ALA A 118 10.30 -6.37 -3.29
N VAL A 119 9.43 -6.93 -4.13
CA VAL A 119 8.71 -8.17 -3.82
C VAL A 119 9.67 -9.32 -4.07
N THR A 120 9.83 -10.16 -3.06
CA THR A 120 10.44 -11.48 -3.21
C THR A 120 9.30 -12.49 -3.14
N VAL A 121 9.42 -13.63 -3.82
CA VAL A 121 8.38 -14.67 -3.80
C VAL A 121 8.61 -15.58 -2.58
N PRO A 122 7.80 -15.51 -1.51
CA PRO A 122 7.75 -16.59 -0.56
C PRO A 122 6.93 -17.77 -1.15
N PRO A 123 7.16 -19.01 -0.69
CA PRO A 123 6.51 -20.20 -1.24
C PRO A 123 5.00 -20.33 -0.92
N SER A 124 4.37 -19.36 -0.23
CA SER A 124 2.99 -19.46 0.28
C SER A 124 2.08 -18.29 -0.16
N VAL A 125 2.30 -17.70 -1.33
CA VAL A 125 1.59 -16.49 -1.78
C VAL A 125 0.20 -16.78 -2.38
N GLU A 126 -0.09 -18.03 -2.72
CA GLU A 126 -1.31 -18.41 -3.46
C GLU A 126 -2.63 -18.20 -2.71
N SER A 127 -2.59 -17.88 -1.41
CA SER A 127 -3.80 -17.74 -0.59
C SER A 127 -3.88 -16.43 0.22
N ILE A 128 -3.10 -15.41 -0.13
CA ILE A 128 -3.15 -14.14 0.61
C ILE A 128 -4.37 -13.31 0.19
N THR A 129 -5.19 -12.91 1.17
CA THR A 129 -6.33 -12.02 0.89
C THR A 129 -5.85 -10.58 0.66
N PRO A 130 -6.62 -9.73 -0.03
CA PRO A 130 -6.28 -8.31 -0.20
C PRO A 130 -5.99 -7.60 1.12
N GLN A 131 -6.77 -7.87 2.18
CA GLN A 131 -6.54 -7.29 3.50
C GLN A 131 -5.22 -7.74 4.12
N GLN A 132 -4.88 -9.03 3.99
CA GLN A 132 -3.61 -9.57 4.48
C GLN A 132 -2.42 -8.99 3.71
N TRP A 133 -2.55 -8.83 2.39
CA TRP A 133 -1.55 -8.20 1.53
C TRP A 133 -1.29 -6.76 1.97
N CYS A 134 -2.34 -5.95 2.09
CA CYS A 134 -2.23 -4.57 2.58
C CYS A 134 -1.62 -4.52 3.98
N SER A 135 -2.14 -5.33 4.91
CA SER A 135 -1.64 -5.40 6.29
C SER A 135 -0.14 -5.71 6.35
N TYR A 136 0.32 -6.65 5.53
CA TYR A 136 1.72 -7.04 5.46
C TYR A 136 2.61 -5.86 5.02
N TRP A 137 2.25 -5.19 3.92
CA TRP A 137 3.06 -4.09 3.39
C TRP A 137 3.02 -2.85 4.28
N PHE A 138 1.87 -2.49 4.84
CA PHE A 138 1.77 -1.37 5.78
C PHE A 138 2.49 -1.65 7.10
N ARG A 139 2.54 -2.89 7.58
CA ARG A 139 3.41 -3.27 8.73
C ARG A 139 4.89 -3.12 8.41
N LYS A 140 5.30 -3.35 7.16
CA LYS A 140 6.67 -3.11 6.69
C LYS A 140 6.96 -1.61 6.64
N LEU A 141 6.06 -0.82 6.05
CA LEU A 141 6.14 0.64 6.01
C LEU A 141 6.22 1.26 7.40
N ALA A 142 5.42 0.80 8.36
CA ALA A 142 5.41 1.26 9.75
C ALA A 142 6.74 1.03 10.50
N LYS A 143 7.65 0.23 9.93
CA LYS A 143 9.02 0.02 10.44
C LYS A 143 10.09 0.73 9.61
N SER A 144 9.71 1.43 8.55
CA SER A 144 10.63 2.16 7.68
C SER A 144 11.35 3.27 8.43
N HIS A 145 12.64 3.47 8.12
CA HIS A 145 13.39 4.65 8.53
C HIS A 145 12.82 5.94 7.93
N HIS A 146 12.15 5.84 6.77
CA HIS A 146 11.54 6.97 6.06
C HIS A 146 10.11 7.26 6.52
N LEU A 147 9.57 6.52 7.49
CA LEU A 147 8.20 6.70 7.98
C LEU A 147 7.92 8.13 8.47
N ASN A 148 8.95 8.86 8.95
CA ASN A 148 8.85 10.28 9.30
C ASN A 148 8.24 11.13 8.18
N ARG A 149 8.51 10.79 6.91
CA ARG A 149 8.00 11.53 5.75
C ARG A 149 6.48 11.47 5.68
N ILE A 150 5.85 10.37 6.10
CA ILE A 150 4.38 10.24 6.15
C ILE A 150 3.77 11.26 7.11
N PHE A 151 4.39 11.42 8.29
CA PHE A 151 3.86 12.30 9.33
C PHE A 151 3.97 13.79 9.02
N ALA A 152 4.76 14.18 8.01
CA ALA A 152 4.83 15.56 7.55
C ALA A 152 3.53 16.02 6.86
N TYR A 153 2.73 15.07 6.35
CA TYR A 153 1.50 15.32 5.60
C TYR A 153 0.25 14.87 6.37
N LYS A 154 0.32 14.84 7.71
CA LYS A 154 -0.82 14.47 8.53
C LYS A 154 -1.82 15.61 8.62
N GLU A 155 -3.09 15.26 8.52
CA GLU A 155 -4.21 16.16 8.71
C GLU A 155 -4.98 15.74 9.96
N PHE A 156 -5.55 16.72 10.64
CA PHE A 156 -6.47 16.46 11.75
C PHE A 156 -7.81 15.99 11.19
N GLU A 157 -8.33 14.87 11.71
CA GLU A 157 -9.66 14.37 11.32
C GLU A 157 -10.71 14.79 12.36
N THR A 158 -10.55 14.36 13.61
CA THR A 158 -11.51 14.61 14.70
C THR A 158 -10.88 14.40 16.07
N GLU A 159 -11.52 14.93 17.12
CA GLU A 159 -11.24 14.57 18.50
C GLU A 159 -12.06 13.33 18.90
N ILE A 160 -11.54 12.54 19.84
CA ILE A 160 -12.19 11.41 20.49
C ILE A 160 -12.88 11.96 21.73
N ASP A 161 -14.22 11.91 21.73
CA ASP A 161 -15.07 12.28 22.87
C ASP A 161 -14.81 11.41 24.13
#